data_AF-A0ABD2KMR7-F1
#
_entry.id   AF-A0ABD2KMR7-F1
#
_cell.length_a   1.000
_cell.length_b   1.000
_cell.length_c   1.000
_cell.angle_alpha   90.00
_cell.angle_beta   90.00
_cell.angle_gamma   90.00
#
_symmetry.space_group_name_H-M   'P 1'
#
loop_
_entity.id
_entity.type
_entity.pdbx_description
1 polymer ?
#
loop_
_entity_poly.entity_id
_entity_poly.type
_entity_poly.pdbx_seq_one_letter_code
_entity_poly.pdbx_strand_id
1 'polypeptide(L)'
;MFQNVFNKSVNAICACFYAYVFYFDYKLSQKYPQLNPVLGAYITKFVWLTMINLLIQLLYHTTAAIVAICSIRPHSFMSKFHFIATAIVFPASFTVVMLFWGLYLMDPATVTRKEARFIFDFKWFNHALHTFPLFAMLLDFSIWHHRRPSKVSALKAILCFSLFYTIHIHFFYVCFNFWAYPILAQMSFRGRAWFILFCTIFMFCAFAIGDAFNRVLPRKLRV
;
A
#
# COMPACT_ATOMS: atom_id res chain seq x y z
N MET A 1 5.93 15.78 -26.47
CA MET A 1 5.45 14.46 -26.93
C MET A 1 6.05 13.32 -26.11
N PHE A 2 7.38 13.20 -26.00
CA PHE A 2 8.06 12.14 -25.21
C PHE A 2 7.61 12.02 -23.74
N GLN A 3 7.51 13.14 -23.00
CA GLN A 3 7.06 13.09 -21.60
C GLN A 3 5.64 12.52 -21.45
N ASN A 4 4.72 12.87 -22.35
CA ASN A 4 3.34 12.37 -22.29
C ASN A 4 3.26 10.88 -22.63
N VAL A 5 4.13 10.36 -23.49
CA VAL A 5 4.20 8.92 -23.78
C VAL A 5 4.81 8.17 -22.59
N PHE A 6 5.91 8.70 -22.03
CA PHE A 6 6.57 8.13 -20.85
C PHE A 6 5.62 8.00 -19.64
N ASN A 7 4.85 9.06 -19.33
CA ASN A 7 3.91 9.06 -18.22
C ASN A 7 2.78 8.01 -18.37
N LYS A 8 2.30 7.83 -19.62
CA LYS A 8 1.27 6.82 -19.97
C LYS A 8 1.83 5.41 -19.78
N SER A 9 3.04 5.15 -20.28
CA SER A 9 3.68 3.84 -20.23
C SER A 9 3.98 3.39 -18.81
N VAL A 10 4.48 4.27 -17.94
CA VAL A 10 4.86 3.90 -16.56
C VAL A 10 3.65 3.41 -15.76
N ASN A 11 2.56 4.16 -15.75
CA ASN A 11 1.37 3.80 -14.99
C ASN A 11 0.68 2.53 -15.52
N ALA A 12 0.65 2.36 -16.85
CA ALA A 12 0.14 1.14 -17.45
C ALA A 12 1.01 -0.09 -17.10
N ILE A 13 2.34 0.03 -17.15
CA ILE A 13 3.26 -1.04 -16.75
C ILE A 13 3.08 -1.40 -15.28
N CYS A 14 3.00 -0.40 -14.38
CA CYS A 14 2.73 -0.65 -12.96
C CYS A 14 1.40 -1.38 -12.76
N ALA A 15 0.32 -0.94 -13.43
CA ALA A 15 -0.98 -1.58 -13.34
C ALA A 15 -0.93 -3.06 -13.80
N CYS A 16 -0.31 -3.33 -14.96
CA CYS A 16 -0.11 -4.70 -15.45
C CYS A 16 0.73 -5.54 -14.49
N PHE A 17 1.78 -4.96 -13.91
CA PHE A 17 2.62 -5.65 -12.93
C PHE A 17 1.84 -6.01 -11.66
N TYR A 18 1.06 -5.09 -11.09
CA TYR A 18 0.23 -5.41 -9.93
C TYR A 18 -0.85 -6.45 -10.24
N ALA A 19 -1.46 -6.40 -11.42
CA ALA A 19 -2.40 -7.44 -11.86
C ALA A 19 -1.72 -8.81 -11.94
N TYR A 20 -0.49 -8.86 -12.46
CA TYR A 20 0.32 -10.08 -12.48
C TYR A 20 0.68 -10.58 -11.07
N VAL A 21 1.06 -9.67 -10.16
CA VAL A 21 1.36 -10.02 -8.75
C VAL A 21 0.13 -10.63 -8.08
N PHE A 22 -1.07 -10.08 -8.29
CA PHE A 22 -2.32 -10.68 -7.81
C PHE A 22 -2.61 -12.05 -8.42
N TYR A 23 -2.41 -12.20 -9.74
CA TYR A 23 -2.56 -13.48 -10.40
C TYR A 23 -1.60 -14.54 -9.82
N PHE A 24 -0.33 -14.17 -9.64
CA PHE A 24 0.67 -15.06 -9.06
C PHE A 24 0.34 -15.43 -7.61
N ASP A 25 -0.05 -14.46 -6.77
CA ASP A 25 -0.48 -14.70 -5.39
C ASP A 25 -1.69 -15.65 -5.33
N TYR A 26 -2.66 -15.46 -6.22
CA TYR A 26 -3.81 -16.36 -6.34
C TYR A 26 -3.38 -17.78 -6.71
N LYS A 27 -2.51 -17.95 -7.71
CA LYS A 27 -2.01 -19.28 -8.10
C LYS A 27 -1.20 -19.95 -6.98
N LEU A 28 -0.41 -19.17 -6.23
CA LEU A 28 0.28 -19.67 -5.04
C LEU A 28 -0.71 -20.11 -3.96
N SER A 29 -1.75 -19.34 -3.68
CA SER A 29 -2.79 -19.71 -2.72
C SER A 29 -3.57 -20.96 -3.09
N GLN A 30 -3.75 -21.22 -4.39
CA GLN A 30 -4.36 -22.48 -4.85
C GLN A 30 -3.43 -23.68 -4.60
N LYS A 31 -2.12 -23.49 -4.83
CA LYS A 31 -1.12 -24.53 -4.61
C LYS A 31 -0.83 -24.78 -3.12
N TYR A 32 -0.88 -23.73 -2.31
CA TYR A 32 -0.56 -23.74 -0.89
C TYR A 32 -1.69 -23.08 -0.07
N PRO A 33 -2.81 -23.78 0.17
CA PRO A 33 -3.98 -23.22 0.86
C PRO A 33 -3.72 -22.65 2.26
N GLN A 34 -2.66 -23.12 2.93
CA GLN A 34 -2.21 -22.65 4.24
C GLN A 34 -1.63 -21.22 4.23
N LEU A 35 -1.33 -20.68 3.03
CA LEU A 35 -0.98 -19.27 2.85
C LEU A 35 -2.16 -18.33 3.05
N ASN A 36 -3.39 -18.84 3.14
CA ASN A 36 -4.55 -18.01 3.43
C ASN A 36 -4.79 -17.94 4.96
N PRO A 37 -5.24 -16.80 5.50
CA PRO A 37 -5.65 -16.68 6.89
C PRO A 37 -6.67 -17.74 7.30
N VAL A 38 -7.71 -17.89 6.48
CA VAL A 38 -8.68 -18.99 6.56
C VAL A 38 -8.36 -19.98 5.45
N LEU A 39 -8.20 -21.25 5.81
CA LEU A 39 -7.73 -22.31 4.92
C LEU A 39 -8.52 -22.33 3.60
N GLY A 40 -7.81 -22.19 2.47
CA GLY A 40 -8.42 -22.22 1.13
C GLY A 40 -9.23 -20.97 0.73
N ALA A 41 -9.49 -20.02 1.64
CA ALA A 41 -10.30 -18.84 1.35
C ALA A 41 -9.44 -17.62 0.97
N TYR A 42 -9.14 -17.47 -0.33
CA TYR A 42 -8.24 -16.41 -0.84
C TYR A 42 -8.63 -14.98 -0.43
N ILE A 43 -9.93 -14.66 -0.43
CA ILE A 43 -10.42 -13.32 -0.07
C ILE A 43 -10.02 -12.89 1.34
N THR A 44 -9.70 -13.85 2.22
CA THR A 44 -9.30 -13.54 3.59
C THR A 44 -7.92 -12.92 3.70
N LYS A 45 -7.08 -13.03 2.66
CA LYS A 45 -5.77 -12.36 2.59
C LYS A 45 -5.87 -10.83 2.66
N PHE A 46 -7.03 -10.24 2.36
CA PHE A 46 -7.27 -8.80 2.48
C PHE A 46 -7.30 -8.30 3.94
N VAL A 47 -7.17 -9.19 4.94
CA VAL A 47 -6.83 -8.79 6.31
C VAL A 47 -5.44 -8.14 6.41
N TRP A 48 -4.52 -8.48 5.49
CA TRP A 48 -3.19 -7.90 5.46
C TRP A 48 -3.17 -6.55 4.74
N LEU A 49 -2.57 -5.56 5.40
CA LEU A 49 -2.38 -4.22 4.86
C LEU A 49 -1.60 -4.26 3.54
N THR A 50 -0.66 -5.21 3.37
CA THR A 50 0.05 -5.44 2.12
C THR A 50 -0.89 -5.73 0.97
N MET A 51 -1.90 -6.60 1.16
CA MET A 51 -2.87 -6.96 0.12
C MET A 51 -3.82 -5.80 -0.18
N ILE A 52 -4.25 -5.07 0.85
CA ILE A 52 -5.02 -3.83 0.68
C ILE A 52 -4.21 -2.80 -0.11
N ASN A 53 -2.93 -2.62 0.22
CA ASN A 53 -2.04 -1.69 -0.46
C ASN A 53 -1.84 -2.07 -1.93
N LEU A 54 -1.67 -3.35 -2.26
CA LEU A 54 -1.59 -3.81 -3.65
C LEU A 54 -2.87 -3.53 -4.43
N LEU A 55 -4.04 -3.67 -3.80
CA LEU A 55 -5.31 -3.33 -4.44
C LEU A 55 -5.40 -1.83 -4.70
N ILE A 56 -5.04 -1.01 -3.72
CA ILE A 56 -4.99 0.45 -3.88
C ILE A 56 -4.02 0.83 -5.00
N GLN A 57 -2.84 0.19 -5.06
CA GLN A 57 -1.84 0.38 -6.11
C GLN A 57 -2.36 0.02 -7.50
N LEU A 58 -2.98 -1.15 -7.65
CA LEU A 58 -3.59 -1.58 -8.90
C LEU A 58 -4.66 -0.59 -9.37
N LEU A 59 -5.59 -0.21 -8.49
CA LEU A 59 -6.67 0.72 -8.81
C LEU A 59 -6.13 2.12 -9.15
N TYR A 60 -5.14 2.59 -8.39
CA TYR A 60 -4.51 3.88 -8.59
C TYR A 60 -3.79 3.95 -9.94
N HIS A 61 -2.87 3.03 -10.22
CA HIS A 61 -2.10 3.04 -11.46
C HIS A 61 -2.95 2.75 -12.69
N THR A 62 -4.01 1.93 -12.56
CA THR A 62 -5.01 1.77 -13.63
C THR A 62 -5.72 3.09 -13.90
N THR A 63 -6.16 3.79 -12.86
CA THR A 63 -6.79 5.11 -12.99
C THR A 63 -5.82 6.13 -13.60
N ALA A 64 -4.57 6.18 -13.14
CA ALA A 64 -3.55 7.07 -13.65
C ALA A 64 -3.25 6.80 -15.14
N ALA A 65 -3.20 5.53 -15.54
CA ALA A 65 -3.04 5.14 -16.94
C ALA A 65 -4.22 5.61 -17.80
N ILE A 66 -5.46 5.39 -17.35
CA ILE A 66 -6.67 5.86 -18.05
C ILE A 66 -6.67 7.39 -18.17
N VAL A 67 -6.38 8.10 -17.08
CA VAL A 67 -6.32 9.57 -17.07
C VAL A 67 -5.27 10.09 -18.06
N ALA A 68 -4.11 9.43 -18.14
CA ALA A 68 -3.05 9.80 -19.06
C ALA A 68 -3.39 9.46 -20.52
N ILE A 69 -3.98 8.30 -20.79
CA ILE A 69 -4.34 7.85 -22.15
C ILE A 69 -5.49 8.68 -22.70
N CYS A 70 -6.59 8.76 -21.94
CA CYS A 70 -7.83 9.44 -22.34
C CYS A 70 -7.79 10.96 -22.11
N SER A 71 -6.68 11.51 -21.61
CA SER A 71 -6.50 12.94 -21.35
C SER A 71 -7.60 13.53 -20.45
N ILE A 72 -7.99 12.79 -19.41
CA ILE A 72 -9.05 13.22 -18.47
C ILE A 72 -8.52 14.37 -17.61
N ARG A 73 -9.16 15.54 -17.69
CA ARG A 73 -8.78 16.75 -16.96
C ARG A 73 -9.89 17.52 -16.21
N PRO A 74 -11.11 16.98 -15.92
CA PRO A 74 -12.07 17.71 -15.06
C PRO A 74 -11.48 18.07 -13.70
N HIS A 75 -11.62 19.34 -13.30
CA HIS A 75 -10.96 19.89 -12.10
C HIS A 75 -11.31 19.12 -10.82
N SER A 76 -12.60 18.78 -10.62
CA SER A 76 -13.08 18.07 -9.43
C SER A 76 -12.51 16.66 -9.32
N PHE A 77 -12.42 15.94 -10.43
CA PHE A 77 -11.81 14.61 -10.50
C PHE A 77 -10.31 14.67 -10.22
N MET A 78 -9.59 15.56 -10.90
CA MET A 78 -8.14 15.70 -10.73
C MET A 78 -7.75 16.10 -9.32
N SER A 79 -8.54 16.96 -8.67
CA SER A 79 -8.34 17.31 -7.26
C SER A 79 -8.41 16.09 -6.34
N LYS A 80 -9.40 15.20 -6.55
CA LYS A 80 -9.53 13.94 -5.79
C LYS A 80 -8.40 12.96 -6.10
N PHE A 81 -8.03 12.83 -7.38
CA PHE A 81 -6.93 11.97 -7.81
C PHE A 81 -5.62 12.35 -7.12
N HIS A 82 -5.24 13.64 -7.15
CA HIS A 82 -4.04 14.10 -6.48
C HIS A 82 -4.11 13.94 -4.95
N PHE A 83 -5.28 14.19 -4.36
CA PHE A 83 -5.51 13.98 -2.93
C PHE A 83 -5.29 12.52 -2.54
N ILE A 84 -5.89 11.57 -3.27
CA ILE A 84 -5.77 10.13 -2.98
C ILE A 84 -4.32 9.68 -3.11
N ALA A 85 -3.63 10.07 -4.19
CA ALA A 85 -2.21 9.74 -4.40
C ALA A 85 -1.33 10.18 -3.22
N THR A 86 -1.55 11.40 -2.73
CA THR A 86 -0.69 12.02 -1.70
C THR A 86 -1.07 11.67 -0.27
N ALA A 87 -2.37 11.61 0.05
CA ALA A 87 -2.86 11.40 1.40
C ALA A 87 -3.05 9.91 1.75
N ILE A 88 -3.20 9.03 0.76
CA ILE A 88 -3.49 7.61 0.96
C ILE A 88 -2.44 6.69 0.31
N VAL A 89 -2.27 6.76 -1.02
CA VAL A 89 -1.47 5.75 -1.74
C VAL A 89 0.01 5.80 -1.34
N PHE A 90 0.62 6.99 -1.37
CA PHE A 90 2.02 7.16 -0.98
C PHE A 90 2.25 6.80 0.50
N PRO A 91 1.49 7.36 1.47
CA PRO A 91 1.70 7.04 2.89
C PRO A 91 1.47 5.57 3.23
N ALA A 92 0.46 4.93 2.65
CA ALA A 92 0.20 3.50 2.83
C ALA A 92 1.37 2.65 2.29
N SER A 93 1.87 2.98 1.10
CA SER A 93 2.99 2.28 0.47
C SER A 93 4.27 2.41 1.30
N PHE A 94 4.61 3.63 1.71
CA PHE A 94 5.75 3.88 2.58
C PHE A 94 5.63 3.12 3.90
N THR A 95 4.44 3.13 4.51
CA THR A 95 4.17 2.43 5.77
C THR A 95 4.34 0.92 5.63
N VAL A 96 3.78 0.31 4.57
CA VAL A 96 3.91 -1.12 4.30
C VAL A 96 5.37 -1.51 4.12
N VAL A 97 6.14 -0.77 3.32
CA VAL A 97 7.56 -1.07 3.06
C VAL A 97 8.36 -1.00 4.35
N MET A 98 8.25 0.09 5.10
CA MET A 98 9.06 0.30 6.30
C MET A 98 8.67 -0.63 7.44
N LEU A 99 7.38 -0.86 7.69
CA LEU A 99 6.94 -1.79 8.72
C LEU A 99 7.32 -3.22 8.36
N PHE A 100 7.14 -3.64 7.09
CA PHE A 100 7.51 -4.99 6.69
C PHE A 100 9.00 -5.23 6.88
N TRP A 101 9.87 -4.40 6.29
CA TRP A 101 11.31 -4.64 6.38
C TRP A 101 11.84 -4.43 7.80
N GLY A 102 11.33 -3.45 8.53
CA GLY A 102 11.70 -3.25 9.93
C GLY A 102 11.40 -4.48 10.77
N LEU A 103 10.16 -5.00 10.70
CA LEU A 103 9.76 -6.20 11.43
C LEU A 103 10.47 -7.46 10.93
N TYR A 104 10.57 -7.64 9.60
CA TYR A 104 11.22 -8.79 8.98
C TYR A 104 12.71 -8.89 9.34
N LEU A 105 13.44 -7.78 9.32
CA LEU A 105 14.87 -7.76 9.66
C LEU A 105 15.12 -7.94 11.16
N MET A 106 14.18 -7.52 12.01
CA MET A 106 14.25 -7.77 13.45
C MET A 106 13.95 -9.22 13.80
N ASP A 107 12.82 -9.74 13.34
CA ASP A 107 12.42 -11.14 13.49
C ASP A 107 11.30 -11.48 12.48
N PRO A 108 11.57 -12.32 11.46
CA PRO A 108 10.56 -12.75 10.49
C PRO A 108 9.32 -13.41 11.10
N ALA A 109 9.38 -13.93 12.34
CA ALA A 109 8.22 -14.50 13.02
C ALA A 109 7.19 -13.44 13.43
N THR A 110 7.54 -12.16 13.42
CA THR A 110 6.62 -11.05 13.72
C THR A 110 5.66 -10.73 12.58
N VAL A 111 6.06 -11.02 11.33
CA VAL A 111 5.29 -10.69 10.11
C VAL A 111 4.48 -11.87 9.59
N THR A 112 4.93 -13.10 9.77
CA THR A 112 4.22 -14.28 9.25
C THR A 112 4.41 -15.54 10.11
N ARG A 113 3.45 -16.47 10.01
CA ARG A 113 3.48 -17.75 10.74
C ARG A 113 4.54 -18.69 10.18
N LYS A 114 5.02 -19.63 11.01
CA LYS A 114 6.11 -20.55 10.64
C LYS A 114 5.82 -21.34 9.37
N GLU A 115 4.58 -21.80 9.21
CA GLU A 115 4.12 -22.64 8.11
C GLU A 115 4.06 -21.88 6.77
N ALA A 116 4.04 -20.54 6.83
CA ALA A 116 3.96 -19.67 5.66
C ALA A 116 5.30 -18.99 5.32
N ARG A 117 6.36 -19.18 6.13
CA ARG A 117 7.66 -18.49 5.93
C ARG A 117 8.38 -18.84 4.63
N PHE A 118 8.11 -20.00 4.05
CA PHE A 118 8.65 -20.39 2.74
C PHE A 118 8.25 -19.40 1.62
N ILE A 119 7.24 -18.55 1.84
CA ILE A 119 6.88 -17.49 0.89
C ILE A 119 8.06 -16.53 0.63
N PHE A 120 8.98 -16.38 1.58
CA PHE A 120 10.15 -15.53 1.45
C PHE A 120 11.20 -16.09 0.48
N ASP A 121 11.15 -17.38 0.15
CA ASP A 121 12.03 -17.99 -0.85
C ASP A 121 11.73 -17.46 -2.26
N PHE A 122 10.49 -16.99 -2.49
CA PHE A 122 10.10 -16.25 -3.70
C PHE A 122 10.54 -14.80 -3.60
N LYS A 123 11.87 -14.56 -3.64
CA LYS A 123 12.48 -13.23 -3.41
C LYS A 123 11.87 -12.13 -4.27
N TRP A 124 11.65 -12.39 -5.56
CA TRP A 124 11.06 -11.42 -6.48
C TRP A 124 9.65 -11.02 -6.03
N PHE A 125 8.86 -11.99 -5.55
CA PHE A 125 7.49 -11.78 -5.10
C PHE A 125 7.49 -11.01 -3.79
N ASN A 126 8.39 -11.34 -2.86
CA ASN A 126 8.56 -10.60 -1.62
C ASN A 126 8.86 -9.11 -1.88
N HIS A 127 9.76 -8.79 -2.83
CA HIS A 127 10.00 -7.41 -3.24
C HIS A 127 8.83 -6.76 -3.98
N ALA A 128 8.08 -7.52 -4.79
CA ALA A 128 6.87 -7.03 -5.45
C ALA A 128 5.80 -6.60 -4.44
N LEU A 129 5.66 -7.34 -3.33
CA LEU A 129 4.72 -7.03 -2.26
C LEU A 129 5.22 -5.88 -1.35
N HIS A 130 6.51 -5.88 -1.02
CA HIS A 130 7.05 -5.10 0.11
C HIS A 130 8.14 -4.08 -0.23
N THR A 131 8.46 -3.85 -1.50
CA THR A 131 9.41 -2.81 -1.92
C THR A 131 8.85 -2.00 -3.07
N PHE A 132 8.33 -2.70 -4.09
CA PHE A 132 7.85 -2.10 -5.31
C PHE A 132 6.75 -1.04 -5.11
N PRO A 133 5.81 -1.14 -4.15
CA PRO A 133 4.81 -0.10 -3.92
C PRO A 133 5.38 1.29 -3.65
N LEU A 134 6.42 1.39 -2.80
CA LEU A 134 7.04 2.68 -2.54
C LEU A 134 7.85 3.16 -3.75
N PHE A 135 8.57 2.25 -4.43
CA PHE A 135 9.29 2.60 -5.65
C PHE A 135 8.37 3.14 -6.74
N ALA A 136 7.23 2.48 -6.98
CA ALA A 136 6.22 2.91 -7.95
C ALA A 136 5.67 4.29 -7.62
N MET A 137 5.42 4.60 -6.33
CA MET A 137 4.94 5.91 -5.91
C MET A 137 6.00 7.01 -5.97
N LEU A 138 7.27 6.71 -5.71
CA LEU A 138 8.37 7.67 -5.89
C LEU A 138 8.56 8.02 -7.37
N LEU A 139 8.48 7.01 -8.24
CA LEU A 139 8.50 7.22 -9.69
C LEU A 139 7.27 8.02 -10.14
N ASP A 140 6.09 7.69 -9.64
CA ASP A 140 4.85 8.41 -9.93
C ASP A 140 4.92 9.89 -9.51
N PHE A 141 5.40 10.19 -8.29
CA PHE A 141 5.59 11.58 -7.84
C PHE A 141 6.63 12.34 -8.67
N SER A 142 7.64 11.64 -9.20
CA SER A 142 8.63 12.23 -10.10
C SER A 142 8.04 12.58 -11.48
N ILE A 143 6.97 11.89 -11.87
CA ILE A 143 6.29 12.04 -13.14
C ILE A 143 5.11 13.03 -13.06
N TRP A 144 4.34 12.92 -11.98
CA TRP A 144 3.15 13.70 -11.70
C TRP A 144 3.44 14.71 -10.60
N HIS A 145 3.31 15.99 -10.91
CA HIS A 145 3.37 17.02 -9.89
C HIS A 145 2.04 17.09 -9.11
N HIS A 146 1.89 16.21 -8.12
CA HIS A 146 0.67 16.16 -7.31
C HIS A 146 0.41 17.47 -6.57
N ARG A 147 -0.87 17.85 -6.50
CA ARG A 147 -1.30 18.94 -5.64
C ARG A 147 -1.14 18.51 -4.19
N ARG A 148 -0.47 19.35 -3.40
CA ARG A 148 -0.22 19.13 -1.98
C ARG A 148 -1.50 19.44 -1.18
N PRO A 149 -2.09 18.47 -0.47
CA PRO A 149 -3.28 18.70 0.34
C PRO A 149 -2.92 19.44 1.63
N SER A 150 -3.92 19.97 2.34
CA SER A 150 -3.67 20.50 3.68
C SER A 150 -3.34 19.36 4.65
N LYS A 151 -2.46 19.62 5.62
CA LYS A 151 -2.06 18.61 6.61
C LYS A 151 -3.26 18.08 7.41
N VAL A 152 -4.25 18.94 7.68
CA VAL A 152 -5.47 18.57 8.40
C VAL A 152 -6.34 17.61 7.58
N SER A 153 -6.50 17.84 6.27
CA SER A 153 -7.31 16.92 5.45
C SER A 153 -6.60 15.58 5.25
N ALA A 154 -5.28 15.58 5.08
CA ALA A 154 -4.48 14.36 5.05
C ALA A 154 -4.56 13.58 6.37
N LEU A 155 -4.44 14.26 7.52
CA LEU A 155 -4.59 13.64 8.85
C LEU A 155 -5.98 13.00 9.00
N LYS A 156 -7.06 13.69 8.63
CA LYS A 156 -8.42 13.13 8.67
C LYS A 156 -8.54 11.87 7.82
N ALA A 157 -7.96 11.86 6.61
CA ALA A 157 -7.99 10.71 5.73
C ALA A 157 -7.20 9.51 6.32
N ILE A 158 -6.03 9.77 6.89
CA ILE A 158 -5.18 8.75 7.53
C ILE A 158 -5.84 8.19 8.80
N LEU A 159 -6.45 9.03 9.63
CA LEU A 159 -7.21 8.57 10.81
C LEU A 159 -8.39 7.70 10.39
N CYS A 160 -9.13 8.11 9.36
CA CYS A 160 -10.23 7.34 8.81
C CYS A 160 -9.78 5.97 8.29
N PHE A 161 -8.72 5.95 7.47
CA PHE A 161 -8.11 4.72 6.96
C PHE A 161 -7.63 3.80 8.09
N SER A 162 -6.91 4.36 9.06
CA SER A 162 -6.35 3.61 10.20
C SER A 162 -7.46 3.04 11.09
N LEU A 163 -8.53 3.79 11.31
CA LEU A 163 -9.71 3.32 12.05
C LEU A 163 -10.39 2.16 11.33
N PHE A 164 -10.68 2.31 10.03
CA PHE A 164 -11.30 1.23 9.24
C PHE A 164 -10.43 -0.03 9.22
N TYR A 165 -9.12 0.12 9.03
CA TYR A 165 -8.21 -1.02 9.05
C TYR A 165 -8.15 -1.67 10.45
N THR A 166 -8.15 -0.85 11.51
CA THR A 166 -8.17 -1.35 12.89
C THR A 166 -9.44 -2.14 13.19
N ILE A 167 -10.60 -1.64 12.78
CA ILE A 167 -11.87 -2.37 12.90
C ILE A 167 -11.78 -3.69 12.14
N HIS A 168 -11.25 -3.67 10.91
CA HIS A 168 -11.14 -4.84 10.06
C HIS A 168 -10.27 -5.95 10.67
N ILE A 169 -9.09 -5.64 11.19
CA ILE A 169 -8.21 -6.65 11.81
C ILE A 169 -8.81 -7.23 13.11
N HIS A 170 -9.55 -6.43 13.88
CA HIS A 170 -10.23 -6.91 15.09
C HIS A 170 -11.45 -7.77 14.74
N PHE A 171 -12.22 -7.39 13.71
CA PHE A 171 -13.28 -8.22 13.15
C PHE A 171 -12.73 -9.60 12.75
N PHE A 172 -11.58 -9.62 12.06
CA PHE A 172 -10.92 -10.88 11.68
C PHE A 172 -10.54 -11.74 12.88
N TYR A 173 -10.01 -11.12 13.94
CA TYR A 173 -9.70 -11.83 15.18
C TYR A 173 -10.96 -12.42 15.83
N VAL A 174 -12.05 -11.64 15.94
CA VAL A 174 -13.29 -12.11 16.55
C VAL A 174 -13.94 -13.24 15.74
N CYS A 175 -13.97 -13.15 14.42
CA CYS A 175 -14.65 -14.13 13.58
C CYS A 175 -13.82 -15.39 13.28
N PHE A 176 -12.50 -15.27 13.19
CA PHE A 176 -11.63 -16.35 12.70
C PHE A 176 -10.51 -16.73 13.68
N ASN A 177 -10.45 -16.10 14.86
CA ASN A 177 -9.36 -16.24 15.82
C ASN A 177 -7.97 -16.03 15.18
N PHE A 178 -7.91 -15.07 14.25
CA PHE A 178 -6.73 -14.79 13.44
C PHE A 178 -6.32 -13.33 13.56
N TRP A 179 -5.13 -13.09 14.11
CA TRP A 179 -4.48 -11.79 14.01
C TRP A 179 -3.81 -11.64 12.66
N ALA A 180 -4.04 -10.51 11.98
CA ALA A 180 -3.40 -10.17 10.71
C ALA A 180 -1.87 -10.39 10.76
N TYR A 181 -1.25 -10.01 11.88
CA TYR A 181 0.19 -10.17 12.09
C TYR A 181 0.46 -10.85 13.43
N PRO A 182 1.38 -11.84 13.49
CA PRO A 182 1.75 -12.49 14.74
C PRO A 182 2.17 -11.54 15.86
N ILE A 183 2.82 -10.41 15.54
CA ILE A 183 3.19 -9.40 16.54
C ILE A 183 2.00 -8.89 17.37
N LEU A 184 0.81 -8.79 16.77
CA LEU A 184 -0.40 -8.38 17.49
C LEU A 184 -0.82 -9.42 18.52
N ALA A 185 -0.65 -10.72 18.22
CA ALA A 185 -0.98 -11.80 19.15
C ALA A 185 -0.07 -11.77 20.39
N GLN A 186 1.18 -11.37 20.22
CA GLN A 186 2.22 -11.33 21.28
C GLN A 186 2.06 -10.14 22.24
N MET A 187 1.29 -9.13 21.86
CA MET A 187 1.11 -7.91 22.67
C MET A 187 -0.08 -8.01 23.61
N SER A 188 0.01 -7.35 24.77
CA SER A 188 -1.16 -7.08 25.62
C SER A 188 -2.13 -6.12 24.91
N PHE A 189 -3.36 -5.98 25.44
CA PHE A 189 -4.32 -5.00 24.91
C PHE A 189 -3.72 -3.58 24.83
N ARG A 190 -3.02 -3.14 25.89
CA ARG A 190 -2.34 -1.84 25.92
C ARG A 190 -1.22 -1.76 24.88
N GLY A 191 -0.45 -2.85 24.71
CA GLY A 191 0.60 -2.93 23.70
C GLY A 191 0.06 -2.79 22.27
N ARG A 192 -1.06 -3.45 21.96
CA ARG A 192 -1.74 -3.32 20.67
C ARG A 192 -2.20 -1.89 20.41
N ALA A 193 -2.79 -1.23 21.41
CA ALA A 193 -3.22 0.16 21.29
C ALA A 193 -2.04 1.10 20.97
N TRP A 194 -0.92 0.95 21.67
CA TRP A 194 0.30 1.73 21.38
C TRP A 194 0.88 1.41 20.00
N PHE A 195 0.88 0.15 19.59
CA PHE A 195 1.37 -0.24 18.26
C PHE A 195 0.52 0.33 17.13
N ILE A 196 -0.81 0.32 17.27
CA ILE A 196 -1.73 0.90 16.28
C ILE A 196 -1.57 2.42 16.22
N LEU A 197 -1.43 3.08 17.38
CA LEU A 197 -1.16 4.51 17.44
C LEU A 197 0.17 4.85 16.76
N PHE A 198 1.22 4.08 17.04
CA PHE A 198 2.52 4.22 16.37
C PHE A 198 2.38 4.09 14.85
N CYS A 199 1.70 3.04 14.35
CA CYS A 199 1.47 2.85 12.91
C CYS A 199 0.73 4.04 12.28
N THR A 200 -0.26 4.59 12.99
CA THR A 200 -1.04 5.75 12.53
C THR A 200 -0.18 7.01 12.44
N ILE A 201 0.61 7.28 13.49
CA ILE A 201 1.56 8.41 13.50
C ILE A 201 2.60 8.23 12.39
N PHE A 202 3.13 7.02 12.24
CA PHE A 202 4.12 6.68 11.23
C PHE A 202 3.59 6.91 9.81
N MET A 203 2.33 6.55 9.55
CA MET A 203 1.66 6.85 8.27
C MET A 203 1.51 8.36 8.04
N PHE A 204 1.22 9.15 9.08
CA PHE A 204 1.22 10.61 8.96
C PHE A 204 2.61 11.19 8.70
N CYS A 205 3.66 10.65 9.33
CA CYS A 205 5.05 11.01 9.02
C CYS A 205 5.40 10.68 7.57
N ALA A 206 4.98 9.52 7.06
CA ALA A 206 5.15 9.15 5.66
C ALA A 206 4.47 10.13 4.70
N PHE A 207 3.26 10.60 5.03
CA PHE A 207 2.62 11.71 4.32
C PHE A 207 3.49 12.97 4.32
N ALA A 208 4.01 13.38 5.48
CA ALA A 208 4.85 14.57 5.57
C ALA A 208 6.14 14.46 4.72
N ILE A 209 6.74 13.26 4.65
CA ILE A 209 7.88 12.96 3.78
C ILE A 209 7.48 13.10 2.31
N GLY A 210 6.36 12.51 1.89
CA GLY A 210 5.86 12.64 0.51
C GLY A 210 5.52 14.08 0.14
N ASP A 211 4.94 14.85 1.08
CA ASP A 211 4.66 16.28 0.92
C ASP A 211 5.93 17.12 0.78
N ALA A 212 6.99 16.78 1.53
CA ALA A 212 8.30 17.40 1.41
C ALA A 212 8.96 17.05 0.06
N PHE A 213 8.90 15.78 -0.36
CA PHE A 213 9.40 15.34 -1.66
C PHE A 213 8.73 16.11 -2.81
N ASN A 214 7.39 16.19 -2.80
CA ASN A 214 6.62 16.97 -3.78
C ASN A 214 6.93 18.48 -3.76
N ARG A 215 7.44 19.03 -2.64
CA ARG A 215 7.84 20.44 -2.57
C ARG A 215 9.17 20.69 -3.27
N VAL A 216 10.11 19.76 -3.16
CA VAL A 216 11.49 19.90 -3.67
C VAL A 216 11.58 19.57 -5.15
N LEU A 217 10.69 18.72 -5.67
CA LEU A 217 10.66 18.41 -7.10
C LEU A 217 10.45 19.68 -7.95
N PRO A 218 11.27 19.90 -9.00
CA PRO A 218 11.14 21.06 -9.86
C PRO A 218 9.74 21.12 -10.49
N ARG A 219 9.09 22.29 -10.47
CA ARG A 219 7.78 22.51 -11.14
C ARG A 219 7.82 22.37 -12.67
N LYS A 220 8.99 22.13 -13.25
CA LYS A 220 9.14 21.91 -14.69
C LYS A 220 8.54 20.56 -15.01
N LEU A 221 7.28 20.57 -15.44
CA LEU A 221 6.61 19.67 -16.39
C LEU A 221 5.10 20.02 -16.45
N ARG A 222 4.76 21.32 -16.46
CA ARG A 222 3.42 21.74 -16.92
C ARG A 222 3.44 21.65 -18.44
N VAL A 223 2.80 20.62 -19.00
CA VAL A 223 2.22 20.68 -20.34
C VAL A 223 0.72 20.61 -20.16
#